data_AF-A0A7Y5KHD5-F1
#
_entry.id   AF-A0A7Y5KHD5-F1
#
_cell.length_a   1.000
_cell.length_b   1.000
_cell.length_c   1.000
_cell.angle_alpha   90.00
_cell.angle_beta   90.00
_cell.angle_gamma   90.00
#
_symmetry.space_group_name_H-M   'P 1'
#
loop_
_entity.id
_entity.type
_entity.pdbx_description
1 polymer ?
#
loop_
_entity_poly.entity_id
_entity_poly.type
_entity_poly.pdbx_seq_one_letter_code
_entity_poly.pdbx_strand_id
1 'polypeptide(L)'
;MRILPPNIDDRSVEQIVQRAKTLAPFYTPEWKPTFEKEPGTALLNIFAYLLDNVLSRFNRAADKNFLAFLDMLDMALLPARSARVPVTFQLAEGALQNMLIPSGTQLSAAAKDNVREELTFETEKNVLATPARLQRVLSIVPGEDKIFEHPTSFDENKPFQPFTGANVQ
;
A
#
# COMPACT_ATOMS: atom_id res chain seq x y z
N MET A 1 -13.58 -2.85 -3.17
CA MET A 1 -13.74 -2.81 -4.64
C MET A 1 -13.48 -1.37 -5.07
N ARG A 2 -12.47 -1.11 -5.91
CA ARG A 2 -12.14 0.26 -6.35
C ARG A 2 -13.13 0.63 -7.45
N ILE A 3 -14.04 1.55 -7.17
CA ILE A 3 -14.96 2.09 -8.19
C ILE A 3 -14.15 3.11 -8.98
N LEU A 4 -14.02 2.90 -10.29
CA LEU A 4 -13.41 3.88 -11.17
C LEU A 4 -14.41 5.01 -11.40
N PRO A 5 -13.98 6.28 -11.37
CA PRO A 5 -14.85 7.40 -11.71
C PRO A 5 -15.41 7.19 -13.13
N PRO A 6 -16.71 7.49 -13.37
CA PRO A 6 -17.27 7.39 -14.70
C PRO A 6 -16.63 8.44 -15.60
N ASN A 7 -16.32 8.05 -16.84
CA ASN A 7 -15.93 9.00 -17.87
C ASN A 7 -17.19 9.76 -18.30
N ILE A 8 -17.23 11.08 -18.12
CA ILE A 8 -18.42 11.88 -18.42
C ILE A 8 -18.55 12.08 -19.94
N ASP A 9 -17.42 12.21 -20.62
CA ASP A 9 -17.33 12.36 -22.07
C ASP A 9 -16.08 11.65 -22.59
N ASP A 10 -16.25 10.61 -23.39
CA ASP A 10 -15.19 9.74 -23.89
C ASP A 10 -14.81 10.01 -25.36
N ARG A 11 -15.30 11.12 -25.93
CA ARG A 11 -15.09 11.43 -27.35
C ARG A 11 -13.62 11.66 -27.65
N SER A 12 -13.09 10.95 -28.64
CA SER A 12 -11.75 11.18 -29.19
C SER A 12 -11.72 12.42 -30.09
N VAL A 13 -10.52 12.93 -30.37
CA VAL A 13 -10.30 14.03 -31.32
C VAL A 13 -10.95 13.73 -32.68
N GLU A 14 -10.81 12.50 -33.18
CA GLU A 14 -11.41 12.08 -34.46
C GLU A 14 -12.94 12.11 -34.39
N GLN A 15 -13.53 11.63 -33.30
CA GLN A 15 -14.99 11.66 -33.11
C GLN A 15 -15.52 13.09 -33.03
N ILE A 16 -14.77 14.00 -32.39
CA ILE A 16 -15.08 15.43 -32.34
C ILE A 16 -15.05 16.03 -33.75
N VAL A 17 -14.00 15.77 -34.54
CA VAL A 17 -13.87 16.25 -35.92
C VAL A 17 -15.00 15.72 -36.80
N GLN A 18 -15.30 14.42 -36.71
CA GLN A 18 -16.39 13.82 -37.50
C GLN A 18 -17.75 14.39 -37.12
N ARG A 19 -17.99 14.60 -35.83
CA ARG A 19 -19.22 15.23 -35.36
C ARG A 19 -19.35 16.64 -35.90
N ALA A 20 -18.29 17.44 -35.86
CA ALA A 20 -18.29 18.79 -36.42
C ALA A 20 -18.53 18.79 -37.94
N LYS A 21 -17.92 17.86 -38.70
CA LYS A 21 -18.19 17.69 -40.14
C LYS A 21 -19.64 17.33 -40.43
N THR A 22 -20.28 16.51 -39.59
CA THR A 22 -21.71 16.18 -39.73
C THR A 22 -22.60 17.40 -39.49
N LEU A 23 -22.18 18.30 -38.60
CA LEU A 23 -22.93 19.51 -38.27
C LEU A 23 -22.68 20.67 -39.26
N ALA A 24 -21.53 20.71 -39.92
CA ALA A 24 -21.13 21.81 -40.80
C ALA A 24 -22.19 22.21 -41.85
N PRO A 25 -22.88 21.29 -42.57
CA PRO A 25 -23.89 21.68 -43.56
C PRO A 25 -25.08 22.46 -42.98
N PHE A 26 -25.35 22.32 -41.67
CA PHE A 26 -26.47 22.99 -41.01
C PHE A 26 -26.10 24.36 -40.44
N TYR A 27 -24.83 24.56 -40.05
CA TYR A 27 -24.37 25.79 -39.39
C TYR A 27 -23.50 26.67 -40.27
N THR A 28 -22.81 26.09 -41.24
CA THR A 28 -21.90 26.77 -42.18
C THR A 28 -22.10 26.21 -43.60
N PRO A 29 -23.30 26.37 -44.21
CA PRO A 29 -23.61 25.84 -45.52
C PRO A 29 -22.71 26.38 -46.65
N GLU A 30 -22.12 27.56 -46.46
CA GLU A 30 -21.11 28.15 -47.35
C GLU A 30 -19.77 27.40 -47.33
N TRP A 31 -19.48 26.66 -46.26
CA TRP A 31 -18.24 25.92 -46.08
C TRP A 31 -18.41 24.45 -46.43
N LYS A 32 -17.68 23.98 -47.45
CA LYS A 32 -17.67 22.58 -47.88
C LYS A 32 -16.33 21.94 -47.49
N PRO A 33 -16.28 21.14 -46.41
CA PRO A 33 -15.05 20.49 -45.95
C PRO A 33 -14.68 19.35 -46.91
N THR A 34 -14.08 19.69 -48.04
CA THR A 34 -13.86 18.76 -49.16
C THR A 34 -12.44 18.18 -49.15
N PHE A 35 -11.47 18.85 -48.50
CA PHE A 35 -10.07 18.40 -48.45
C PHE A 35 -9.48 18.45 -47.03
N GLU A 36 -8.57 17.51 -46.73
CA GLU A 36 -7.90 17.40 -45.42
C GLU A 36 -6.91 18.55 -45.14
N LYS A 37 -6.44 19.26 -46.18
CA LYS A 37 -5.41 20.31 -46.08
C LYS A 37 -5.93 21.73 -46.36
N GLU A 38 -7.20 21.98 -46.07
CA GLU A 38 -7.78 23.33 -46.15
C GLU A 38 -7.61 24.08 -44.82
N PRO A 39 -7.42 25.41 -44.83
CA PRO A 39 -7.28 26.20 -43.60
C PRO A 39 -8.42 26.00 -42.59
N GLY A 40 -9.67 25.86 -43.07
CA GLY A 40 -10.82 25.59 -42.21
C GLY A 40 -10.76 24.22 -41.52
N THR A 41 -10.28 23.20 -42.23
CA THR A 41 -10.07 21.86 -41.67
C THR A 41 -8.94 21.88 -40.63
N ALA A 42 -7.88 22.66 -40.86
CA ALA A 42 -6.81 22.84 -39.89
C ALA A 42 -7.31 23.52 -38.59
N LEU A 43 -8.12 24.58 -38.70
CA LEU A 43 -8.75 25.21 -37.54
C LEU A 43 -9.67 24.26 -36.77
N LEU A 44 -10.45 23.43 -37.48
CA LEU A 44 -11.29 22.42 -36.85
C LEU A 44 -10.46 21.38 -36.07
N ASN A 45 -9.34 20.92 -36.64
CA ASN A 45 -8.44 20.00 -35.94
C ASN A 45 -7.84 20.65 -34.69
N ILE A 46 -7.37 21.90 -34.78
CA ILE A 46 -6.86 22.64 -33.61
C ILE A 46 -7.94 22.75 -32.52
N PHE A 47 -9.17 23.12 -32.91
CA PHE A 47 -10.30 23.17 -31.99
C PHE A 47 -10.56 21.81 -31.33
N ALA A 48 -10.56 20.72 -32.11
CA ALA A 48 -10.80 19.39 -31.58
C ALA A 48 -9.72 18.98 -30.56
N TYR A 49 -8.44 19.29 -30.82
CA TYR A 49 -7.36 19.08 -29.85
C TYR A 49 -7.54 19.93 -28.58
N LEU A 50 -7.94 21.20 -28.71
CA LEU A 50 -8.21 22.04 -27.54
C LEU A 50 -9.39 21.51 -26.72
N LEU A 51 -10.45 21.04 -27.39
CA LEU A 51 -11.61 20.46 -26.73
C LEU A 51 -11.25 19.15 -26.01
N ASP A 52 -10.48 18.27 -26.63
CA ASP A 52 -9.98 17.04 -26.01
C ASP A 52 -9.21 17.32 -24.70
N ASN A 53 -8.36 18.35 -24.69
CA ASN A 53 -7.69 18.81 -23.47
C ASN A 53 -8.69 19.26 -22.38
N VAL A 54 -9.77 19.93 -22.75
CA VAL A 54 -10.83 20.33 -21.80
C VAL A 54 -11.61 19.12 -21.29
N LEU A 55 -11.99 18.19 -22.17
CA LEU A 55 -12.70 16.96 -21.81
C LEU A 55 -11.87 16.11 -20.85
N SER A 56 -10.56 15.98 -21.09
CA SER A 56 -9.65 15.26 -20.19
C SER A 56 -9.66 15.80 -18.75
N ARG A 57 -9.79 17.13 -18.58
CA ARG A 57 -9.88 17.78 -17.26
C ARG A 57 -11.28 17.68 -16.69
N PHE A 58 -12.30 17.76 -17.53
CA PHE A 58 -13.69 17.62 -17.13
C PHE A 58 -13.97 16.22 -16.55
N ASN A 59 -13.41 15.17 -17.17
CA ASN A 59 -13.51 13.80 -16.68
C ASN A 59 -12.83 13.59 -15.31
N ARG A 60 -11.89 14.46 -14.93
CA ARG A 60 -11.27 14.45 -13.58
C ARG A 60 -12.09 15.19 -12.52
N ALA A 61 -13.19 15.84 -12.89
CA ALA A 61 -14.03 16.56 -11.93
C ALA A 61 -14.68 15.61 -10.91
N ALA A 62 -15.06 14.40 -11.33
CA ALA A 62 -15.62 13.39 -10.44
C ALA A 62 -14.62 13.01 -9.32
N ASP A 63 -13.35 12.77 -9.67
CA ASP A 63 -12.29 12.49 -8.70
C ASP A 63 -12.10 13.65 -7.72
N LYS A 64 -12.07 14.89 -8.22
CA LYS A 64 -11.92 16.08 -7.39
C LYS A 64 -13.10 16.25 -6.42
N ASN A 65 -14.32 16.01 -6.88
CA ASN A 65 -15.51 16.07 -6.04
C ASN A 65 -15.52 14.97 -4.97
N PHE A 66 -15.05 13.78 -5.31
CA PHE A 66 -14.90 12.69 -4.35
C PHE A 66 -13.91 13.08 -3.24
N LEU A 67 -12.73 13.61 -3.59
CA LEU A 67 -11.76 14.10 -2.61
C LEU A 67 -12.33 15.22 -1.74
N ALA A 68 -13.01 16.20 -2.34
CA ALA A 68 -13.65 17.28 -1.59
C ALA A 68 -14.73 16.78 -0.61
N PHE A 69 -15.46 15.72 -0.98
CA PHE A 69 -16.42 15.06 -0.10
C PHE A 69 -15.73 14.34 1.07
N LEU A 70 -14.59 13.67 0.83
CA LEU A 70 -13.80 13.08 1.91
C LEU A 70 -13.27 14.15 2.86
N ASP A 71 -12.75 15.26 2.33
CA ASP A 71 -12.27 16.40 3.12
C ASP A 71 -13.41 17.01 3.96
N MET A 72 -14.62 17.11 3.40
CA MET A 72 -15.82 17.58 4.13
C MET A 72 -16.21 16.67 5.29
N LEU A 73 -15.97 15.37 5.18
CA LEU A 73 -16.18 14.39 6.25
C LEU A 73 -15.02 14.34 7.25
N ASP A 74 -14.04 15.25 7.13
CA ASP A 74 -12.82 15.28 7.94
C ASP A 74 -12.03 13.96 7.86
N MET A 75 -12.14 13.26 6.72
CA MET A 75 -11.39 12.04 6.47
C MET A 75 -9.99 12.37 5.97
N ALA A 76 -9.00 12.19 6.84
CA ALA A 76 -7.59 12.29 6.49
C ALA A 76 -6.96 10.93 6.19
N LEU A 77 -5.93 10.93 5.35
CA LEU A 77 -5.03 9.78 5.21
C LEU A 77 -4.34 9.53 6.56
N LEU A 78 -4.26 8.26 6.95
CA LEU A 78 -3.50 7.90 8.15
C LEU A 78 -2.02 8.28 7.94
N PRO A 79 -1.38 8.94 8.92
CA PRO A 79 0.03 9.26 8.82
C PRO A 79 0.85 7.98 8.73
N ALA A 80 2.04 8.09 8.15
CA ALA A 80 3.02 7.01 8.21
C ALA A 80 3.28 6.64 9.68
N ARG A 81 3.26 5.33 9.98
CA ARG A 81 3.53 4.79 11.31
C ARG A 81 4.86 4.07 11.30
N SER A 82 5.65 4.24 12.36
CA SER A 82 6.90 3.52 12.54
C SER A 82 6.67 2.01 12.50
N ALA A 83 7.53 1.29 11.79
CA ALA A 83 7.50 -0.16 11.75
C ALA A 83 7.92 -0.73 13.12
N ARG A 84 7.30 -1.83 13.53
CA ARG A 84 7.62 -2.56 14.76
C ARG A 84 7.88 -4.02 14.41
N VAL A 85 9.00 -4.56 14.89
CA VAL A 85 9.40 -5.93 14.62
C VAL A 85 9.93 -6.55 15.92
N PRO A 86 9.54 -7.79 16.27
CA PRO A 86 10.15 -8.50 17.38
C PRO A 86 11.60 -8.86 17.03
N VAL A 87 12.51 -8.61 17.97
CA VAL A 87 13.94 -8.92 17.83
C VAL A 87 14.37 -9.77 19.02
N THR A 88 15.24 -10.74 18.77
CA THR A 88 15.78 -11.64 19.81
C THR A 88 17.25 -11.33 20.01
N PHE A 89 17.63 -11.04 21.26
CA PHE A 89 19.02 -10.89 21.66
C PHE A 89 19.51 -12.20 22.26
N GLN A 90 20.58 -12.76 21.70
CA GLN A 90 21.26 -13.92 22.23
C GLN A 90 22.55 -13.47 22.91
N LEU A 91 22.77 -13.87 24.16
CA LEU A 91 24.03 -13.62 24.85
C LEU A 91 25.11 -14.54 24.25
N ALA A 92 26.34 -14.04 24.20
CA ALA A 92 27.50 -14.85 23.84
C ALA A 92 27.65 -16.07 24.78
N GLU A 93 28.17 -17.17 24.24
CA GLU A 93 28.45 -18.37 25.03
C GLU A 93 29.40 -18.05 26.19
N GLY A 94 29.05 -18.52 27.40
CA GLY A 94 29.82 -18.25 28.62
C GLY A 94 29.42 -16.97 29.37
N ALA A 95 28.44 -16.20 28.88
CA ALA A 95 27.88 -15.09 29.66
C ALA A 95 27.09 -15.63 30.87
N LEU A 96 27.56 -15.35 32.08
CA LEU A 96 26.95 -15.82 33.33
C LEU A 96 26.03 -14.77 33.99
N GLN A 97 26.06 -13.53 33.51
CA GLN A 97 25.35 -12.41 34.13
C GLN A 97 24.27 -11.88 33.18
N ASN A 98 23.19 -11.36 33.76
CA ASN A 98 22.16 -10.65 33.02
C ASN A 98 22.74 -9.35 32.45
N MET A 99 22.43 -9.07 31.19
CA MET A 99 22.88 -7.87 30.49
C MET A 99 21.69 -6.96 30.21
N LEU A 100 21.78 -5.70 30.65
CA LEU A 100 20.78 -4.69 30.33
C LEU A 100 21.01 -4.14 28.92
N ILE A 101 19.98 -4.20 28.09
CA ILE A 101 19.90 -3.57 26.78
C ILE A 101 18.98 -2.35 26.93
N PRO A 102 19.51 -1.12 26.94
CA PRO A 102 18.69 0.08 27.09
C PRO A 102 17.71 0.27 25.93
N SER A 103 16.62 1.00 26.17
CA SER A 103 15.82 1.58 25.10
C SER A 103 16.68 2.50 24.22
N GLY A 104 16.43 2.54 22.93
CA GLY A 104 17.24 3.27 21.96
C GLY A 104 18.46 2.50 21.45
N THR A 105 18.59 1.21 21.80
CA THR A 105 19.66 0.36 21.24
C THR A 105 19.39 0.18 19.76
N GLN A 106 20.32 0.64 18.92
CA GLN A 106 20.17 0.61 17.47
C GLN A 106 20.45 -0.77 16.90
N LEU A 107 19.60 -1.17 15.96
CA LEU A 107 19.66 -2.43 15.23
C LEU A 107 19.56 -2.15 13.74
N SER A 108 20.35 -2.85 12.94
CA SER A 108 20.27 -2.73 11.49
C SER A 108 19.57 -3.93 10.87
N ALA A 109 18.61 -3.67 9.99
CA ALA A 109 18.04 -4.67 9.12
C ALA A 109 18.72 -4.59 7.74
N ALA A 110 19.33 -5.70 7.32
CA ALA A 110 19.99 -5.80 6.03
C ALA A 110 19.02 -5.52 4.87
N ALA A 111 19.48 -4.73 3.90
CA ALA A 111 18.79 -4.49 2.65
C ALA A 111 18.51 -5.81 1.91
N LYS A 112 17.24 -6.08 1.60
CA LYS A 112 16.83 -7.18 0.70
C LYS A 112 16.04 -6.63 -0.49
N ASP A 113 16.35 -7.17 -1.67
CA ASP A 113 15.71 -7.19 -2.99
C ASP A 113 15.06 -5.92 -3.58
N ASN A 114 14.68 -4.90 -2.80
CA ASN A 114 14.08 -3.64 -3.27
C ASN A 114 14.36 -2.41 -2.39
N VAL A 115 15.04 -2.56 -1.25
CA VAL A 115 15.47 -1.42 -0.40
C VAL A 115 16.97 -1.26 -0.57
N ARG A 116 17.43 -0.10 -1.09
CA ARG A 116 18.86 0.14 -1.35
C ARG A 116 19.66 0.54 -0.11
N GLU A 117 18.97 0.92 0.96
CA GLU A 117 19.56 1.45 2.19
C GLU A 117 19.29 0.52 3.37
N GLU A 118 20.27 0.43 4.27
CA GLU A 118 20.15 -0.30 5.53
C GLU A 118 19.16 0.43 6.44
N LEU A 119 18.15 -0.29 6.94
CA LEU A 119 17.13 0.29 7.81
C LEU A 119 17.57 0.19 9.27
N THR A 120 17.67 1.33 9.95
CA THR A 120 17.94 1.39 11.38
C THR A 120 16.62 1.32 12.17
N PHE A 121 16.59 0.39 13.12
CA PHE A 121 15.56 0.24 14.14
C PHE A 121 16.16 0.56 15.52
N GLU A 122 15.31 0.82 16.49
CA GLU A 122 15.71 1.00 17.89
C GLU A 122 14.80 0.22 18.84
N THR A 123 15.34 -0.20 19.98
CA THR A 123 14.53 -0.84 21.03
C THR A 123 13.61 0.19 21.69
N GLU A 124 12.30 -0.06 21.70
CA GLU A 124 11.34 0.87 22.31
C GLU A 124 11.45 0.93 23.85
N LYS A 125 11.99 -0.12 24.47
CA LYS A 125 12.05 -0.31 25.93
C LYS A 125 13.35 -0.98 26.34
N ASN A 126 13.69 -0.84 27.62
CA ASN A 126 14.77 -1.61 28.24
C ASN A 126 14.43 -3.11 28.19
N VAL A 127 15.40 -3.92 27.78
CA VAL A 127 15.30 -5.38 27.77
C VAL A 127 16.43 -5.93 28.63
N LEU A 128 16.11 -6.83 29.57
CA LEU A 128 17.12 -7.56 30.32
C LEU A 128 17.37 -8.90 29.62
N ALA A 129 18.51 -9.02 28.96
CA ALA A 129 18.92 -10.25 28.32
C ALA A 129 19.52 -11.17 29.40
N THR A 130 18.96 -12.37 29.54
CA THR A 130 19.36 -13.34 30.56
C THR A 130 19.94 -14.60 29.91
N PRO A 131 20.89 -15.31 30.56
CA PRO A 131 21.39 -16.58 30.05
C PRO A 131 20.39 -17.74 30.19
N ALA A 132 19.22 -17.50 30.79
CA ALA A 132 18.18 -18.51 30.93
C ALA A 132 17.62 -18.93 29.56
N ARG A 133 17.47 -20.24 29.36
CA ARG A 133 16.88 -20.82 28.15
C ARG A 133 15.50 -21.40 28.47
N LEU A 134 14.56 -21.26 27.54
CA LEU A 134 13.25 -21.85 27.65
C LEU A 134 13.36 -23.37 27.50
N GLN A 135 13.15 -24.11 28.59
CA GLN A 135 13.32 -25.57 28.61
C GLN A 135 12.05 -26.30 28.19
N ARG A 136 10.89 -25.92 28.75
CA ARG A 136 9.60 -26.61 28.56
C ARG A 136 8.46 -25.59 28.62
N VAL A 137 7.41 -25.83 27.84
CA VAL A 137 6.16 -25.06 27.89
C VAL A 137 5.02 -26.03 28.18
N LEU A 138 4.30 -25.77 29.27
CA LEU A 138 3.17 -26.59 29.72
C LEU A 138 1.90 -25.74 29.71
N SER A 139 0.78 -26.32 29.30
CA SER A 139 -0.54 -25.73 29.50
C SER A 139 -1.45 -26.66 30.28
N ILE A 140 -2.19 -26.13 31.24
CA ILE A 140 -3.13 -26.88 32.07
C ILE A 140 -4.54 -26.50 31.64
N VAL A 141 -5.40 -27.49 31.44
CA VAL A 141 -6.83 -27.30 31.15
C VAL A 141 -7.63 -27.85 32.33
N PRO A 142 -7.98 -27.01 33.34
CA PRO A 142 -8.61 -27.49 34.57
C PRO A 142 -9.96 -28.20 34.36
N GLY A 143 -10.73 -27.78 33.35
CA GLY A 143 -12.03 -28.40 33.04
C GLY A 143 -11.94 -29.82 32.50
N GLU A 144 -10.76 -30.24 32.03
CA GLU A 144 -10.52 -31.59 31.50
C GLU A 144 -9.54 -32.41 32.35
N ASP A 145 -8.98 -31.82 33.43
CA ASP A 145 -7.89 -32.40 34.23
C ASP A 145 -6.75 -32.94 33.34
N LYS A 146 -6.26 -32.10 32.42
CA LYS A 146 -5.19 -32.44 31.48
C LYS A 146 -4.05 -31.44 31.52
N ILE A 147 -2.85 -31.96 31.32
CA ILE A 147 -1.62 -31.20 31.19
C ILE A 147 -1.05 -31.48 29.81
N PHE A 148 -0.87 -30.44 29.00
CA PHE A 148 -0.26 -30.57 27.67
C PHE A 148 1.15 -30.02 27.67
N GLU A 149 2.09 -30.81 27.13
CA GLU A 149 3.46 -30.37 26.87
C GLU A 149 3.62 -29.98 25.41
N HIS A 150 4.08 -28.74 25.17
CA HIS A 150 4.24 -28.19 23.83
C HIS A 150 5.66 -28.41 23.29
N PRO A 151 5.82 -28.56 21.97
CA PRO A 151 7.14 -28.74 21.33
C PRO A 151 8.10 -27.60 21.69
N THR A 152 9.35 -27.95 21.98
CA THR A 152 10.41 -27.03 22.45
C THR A 152 11.28 -26.45 21.33
N SER A 153 10.87 -26.61 20.06
CA SER A 153 11.63 -26.14 18.88
C SER A 153 11.69 -24.60 18.71
N PHE A 154 11.50 -23.85 19.80
CA PHE A 154 11.55 -22.38 19.83
C PHE A 154 12.95 -21.84 19.49
N ASP A 155 14.00 -22.58 19.85
CA ASP A 155 15.40 -22.14 19.70
C ASP A 155 16.00 -22.45 18.31
N GLU A 156 15.33 -23.24 17.47
CA GLU A 156 15.89 -23.73 16.21
C GLU A 156 15.64 -22.82 15.00
N ASN A 157 15.01 -21.65 15.21
CA ASN A 157 14.60 -20.74 14.13
C ASN A 157 13.75 -21.42 13.03
N LYS A 158 13.07 -22.51 13.40
CA LYS A 158 12.17 -23.29 12.54
C LYS A 158 10.73 -22.92 12.85
N PRO A 159 9.84 -22.92 11.84
CA PRO A 159 8.42 -22.75 12.08
C PRO A 159 7.89 -23.91 12.93
N PHE A 160 7.13 -23.60 13.97
CA PHE A 160 6.42 -24.57 14.79
C PHE A 160 4.96 -24.17 14.91
N GLN A 161 4.08 -25.14 15.18
CA GLN A 161 2.67 -24.84 15.46
C GLN A 161 2.49 -24.61 16.96
N PRO A 162 1.95 -23.45 17.38
CA PRO A 162 1.67 -23.21 18.78
C PRO A 162 0.47 -24.06 19.23
N PHE A 163 0.47 -24.44 20.51
CA PHE A 163 -0.64 -25.12 21.20
C PHE A 163 -0.97 -26.54 20.74
N THR A 164 -0.09 -27.23 20.00
CA THR A 164 -0.28 -28.63 19.56
C THR A 164 0.33 -29.65 20.53
N GLY A 165 0.29 -29.35 21.83
CA GLY A 165 0.95 -30.17 22.85
C GLY A 165 0.32 -31.56 23.02
N ALA A 166 1.13 -32.52 23.46
CA ALA A 166 0.66 -33.86 23.82
C ALA A 166 0.21 -33.86 25.29
N ASN A 167 -0.89 -34.55 25.60
CA ASN A 167 -1.28 -34.77 26.99
C ASN A 167 -0.21 -35.63 27.67
N VAL A 168 0.33 -35.15 28.80
CA VAL A 168 1.39 -35.82 29.58
C VAL A 168 0.88 -36.41 30.89
N GLN A 169 -0.44 -36.43 31.07
CA GLN A 169 -1.15 -37.08 32.17
C GLN A 169 -1.75 -38.42 31.72
#